data_AF-A0A6C0HI43-F1
#
_entry.id   AF-A0A6C0HI43-F1
#
_cell.length_a   1.000
_cell.length_b   1.000
_cell.length_c   1.000
_cell.angle_alpha   90.00
_cell.angle_beta   90.00
_cell.angle_gamma   90.00
#
_symmetry.space_group_name_H-M   'P 1'
#
loop_
_entity.id
_entity.type
_entity.pdbx_description
1 polymer ?
#
loop_
_entity_poly.entity_id
_entity_poly.type
_entity_poly.pdbx_seq_one_letter_code
_entity_poly.pdbx_strand_id
1 'polypeptide(L)'
;MAVFVTTENQVILWRMLQQHPQFYNMEFSQKNELFRKTIEAIYFENEHVQLNYQQLIELNKKTIRGILDRVIQPMNKIVVESSEDRSVREFREREEVYQKMTKKPDLPDAKKMFEEPVVDDDVITNMEERLLQYQSQRSLDISNIEIQQNQHNQDKNQNQSMVEEMMKKIQELEQRVAALETNLN
;
A
#
# COMPACT_ATOMS: atom_id res chain seq x y z
N MET A 1 5.62 -4.34 -49.96
CA MET A 1 4.39 -3.94 -49.26
C MET A 1 4.26 -4.83 -48.03
N ALA A 2 4.05 -4.25 -46.85
CA ALA A 2 3.98 -5.03 -45.62
C ALA A 2 2.54 -5.14 -45.14
N VAL A 3 2.12 -6.33 -44.74
CA VAL A 3 0.79 -6.59 -44.19
C VAL A 3 0.92 -6.70 -42.67
N PHE A 4 0.03 -6.03 -41.94
CA PHE A 4 0.05 -5.98 -40.48
C PHE A 4 -0.08 -7.36 -39.82
N VAL A 5 -0.82 -8.28 -40.44
CA VAL A 5 -1.12 -9.62 -39.92
C VAL A 5 -0.05 -10.67 -40.30
N THR A 6 1.11 -10.26 -40.81
CA THR A 6 2.18 -11.22 -41.08
C THR A 6 2.65 -11.91 -39.80
N THR A 7 2.95 -13.21 -39.89
CA THR A 7 3.44 -14.01 -38.76
C THR A 7 4.69 -13.41 -38.14
N GLU A 8 5.59 -12.87 -38.96
CA GLU A 8 6.81 -12.19 -38.52
C GLU A 8 6.50 -10.95 -37.66
N ASN A 9 5.55 -10.10 -38.10
CA ASN A 9 5.15 -8.92 -37.35
C ASN A 9 4.47 -9.28 -36.02
N GLN A 10 3.61 -10.31 -36.01
CA GLN A 10 2.96 -10.79 -34.80
C GLN A 10 3.96 -11.36 -33.78
N VAL A 11 5.00 -12.07 -34.25
CA VAL A 11 6.08 -12.57 -33.37
C VAL A 11 6.87 -11.42 -32.76
N ILE A 12 7.15 -10.36 -33.54
CA ILE A 12 7.81 -9.16 -33.03
C ILE A 12 6.95 -8.48 -31.96
N LEU A 13 5.66 -8.26 -32.24
CA LEU A 13 4.72 -7.68 -31.28
C LEU A 13 4.62 -8.51 -30.01
N TRP A 14 4.51 -9.83 -30.14
CA TRP A 14 4.49 -10.74 -29.00
C TRP A 14 5.77 -10.63 -28.16
N ARG A 15 6.94 -10.65 -28.80
CA ARG A 15 8.22 -10.49 -28.09
C ARG A 15 8.33 -9.14 -27.38
N MET A 16 7.89 -8.06 -28.02
CA MET A 16 7.90 -6.72 -27.42
C MET A 16 6.98 -6.65 -26.20
N LEU A 17 5.79 -7.25 -26.26
CA LEU A 17 4.88 -7.30 -25.12
C LEU A 17 5.45 -8.10 -23.94
N GLN A 18 6.15 -9.20 -24.21
CA GLN A 18 6.80 -10.00 -23.17
C GLN A 18 7.92 -9.25 -22.42
N GLN A 19 8.46 -8.17 -22.98
CA GLN A 19 9.45 -7.32 -22.29
C GLN A 19 8.80 -6.45 -21.20
N HIS A 20 7.48 -6.26 -21.23
CA HIS A 20 6.78 -5.48 -20.21
C HIS A 20 6.44 -6.34 -18.99
N PRO A 21 6.90 -5.98 -17.76
CA PRO A 21 6.72 -6.81 -16.56
C PRO A 21 5.26 -7.14 -16.25
N GLN A 22 4.36 -6.17 -16.45
CA GLN A 22 2.93 -6.33 -16.19
C GLN A 22 2.27 -7.32 -17.16
N PHE A 23 2.72 -7.35 -18.42
CA PHE A 23 2.27 -8.34 -19.39
C PHE A 23 2.91 -9.70 -19.11
N TYR A 24 4.21 -9.75 -18.77
CA TYR A 24 4.93 -10.99 -18.46
C TYR A 24 4.36 -11.75 -17.26
N ASN A 25 3.89 -11.05 -16.22
CA ASN A 25 3.36 -11.69 -15.00
C ASN A 25 1.94 -12.26 -15.15
N MET A 26 1.26 -12.01 -16.28
CA MET A 26 -0.09 -12.49 -16.53
C MET A 26 -0.14 -13.98 -16.91
N GLU A 27 -1.27 -14.63 -16.66
CA GLU A 27 -1.51 -16.03 -17.05
C GLU A 27 -1.54 -16.19 -18.59
N PHE A 28 -1.08 -17.34 -19.10
CA PHE A 28 -0.86 -17.54 -20.54
C PHE A 28 -2.15 -17.48 -21.36
N SER A 29 -3.26 -18.01 -20.84
CA SER A 29 -4.57 -17.92 -21.50
C SER A 29 -5.02 -16.47 -21.63
N GLN A 30 -4.90 -15.68 -20.57
CA GLN A 30 -5.25 -14.25 -20.56
C GLN A 30 -4.41 -13.42 -21.54
N LYS A 31 -3.09 -13.67 -21.60
CA LYS A 31 -2.17 -13.03 -22.56
C LYS A 31 -2.60 -13.27 -24.01
N ASN A 32 -2.87 -14.54 -24.35
CA ASN A 32 -3.28 -14.92 -25.70
C ASN A 32 -4.63 -14.32 -26.07
N GLU A 33 -5.59 -14.34 -25.15
CA GLU A 33 -6.91 -13.78 -25.39
C GLU A 33 -6.84 -12.27 -25.64
N LEU A 34 -6.10 -11.53 -24.80
CA LEU A 34 -5.90 -10.09 -24.97
C LEU A 34 -5.19 -9.74 -26.27
N PHE A 35 -4.11 -10.47 -26.59
CA PHE A 35 -3.37 -10.26 -27.82
C PHE A 35 -4.24 -10.53 -29.03
N ARG A 36 -4.93 -11.69 -29.06
CA ARG A 36 -5.82 -12.07 -30.16
C ARG A 36 -6.91 -11.02 -30.37
N LYS A 37 -7.67 -10.66 -29.32
CA LYS A 37 -8.75 -9.66 -29.40
C LYS A 37 -8.26 -8.31 -29.89
N THR A 38 -7.04 -7.91 -29.51
CA THR A 38 -6.51 -6.59 -29.87
C THR A 38 -5.98 -6.58 -31.31
N ILE A 39 -5.29 -7.64 -31.74
CA ILE A 39 -4.87 -7.80 -33.15
C ILE A 39 -6.09 -7.89 -34.07
N GLU A 40 -7.11 -8.64 -33.67
CA GLU A 40 -8.36 -8.79 -34.41
C GLU A 40 -9.08 -7.45 -34.58
N ALA A 41 -9.22 -6.67 -33.50
CA ALA A 41 -9.80 -5.32 -33.56
C ALA A 41 -9.02 -4.39 -34.51
N ILE A 42 -7.69 -4.38 -34.41
CA ILE A 42 -6.84 -3.51 -35.23
C ILE A 42 -6.81 -3.97 -36.69
N TYR A 43 -6.95 -5.27 -36.94
CA TYR A 43 -7.07 -5.82 -38.28
C TYR A 43 -8.37 -5.36 -38.95
N PHE A 44 -9.52 -5.49 -38.27
CA PHE A 44 -10.80 -4.99 -38.78
C PHE A 44 -10.78 -3.47 -39.02
N GLU A 45 -10.09 -2.70 -38.17
CA GLU A 45 -9.90 -1.26 -38.39
C GLU A 45 -9.05 -0.94 -39.65
N ASN A 46 -8.23 -1.87 -40.15
CA ASN A 46 -7.22 -1.60 -41.19
C ASN A 46 -7.27 -2.62 -42.35
N GLU A 47 -8.40 -3.29 -42.55
CA GLU A 47 -8.56 -4.47 -43.43
C GLU A 47 -8.18 -4.22 -44.90
N HIS A 48 -8.14 -2.96 -45.34
CA HIS A 48 -7.89 -2.56 -46.74
C HIS A 48 -6.69 -1.64 -46.96
N VAL A 49 -5.80 -1.47 -45.98
CA VAL A 49 -4.66 -0.56 -46.11
C VAL A 49 -3.39 -1.33 -46.44
N GLN A 50 -2.82 -1.10 -47.62
CA GLN A 50 -1.43 -1.47 -47.89
C GLN A 50 -0.52 -0.51 -47.12
N LEU A 51 0.05 -0.99 -46.02
CA LEU A 51 0.82 -0.16 -45.12
C LEU A 51 2.23 0.06 -45.66
N ASN A 52 2.65 1.32 -45.67
CA ASN A 52 4.06 1.68 -45.74
C ASN A 52 4.76 1.22 -44.44
N TYR A 53 6.05 0.94 -44.50
CA TYR A 53 6.85 0.49 -43.35
C TYR A 53 6.71 1.41 -42.13
N GLN A 54 6.67 2.73 -42.34
CA GLN A 54 6.44 3.70 -41.25
C GLN A 54 5.04 3.58 -40.64
N GLN A 55 4.02 3.37 -41.47
CA GLN A 55 2.64 3.19 -41.00
C GLN A 55 2.49 1.87 -40.24
N LEU A 56 3.21 0.82 -40.65
CA LEU A 56 3.26 -0.45 -39.94
C LEU A 56 3.87 -0.28 -38.54
N ILE A 57 4.97 0.47 -38.43
CA ILE A 57 5.60 0.76 -37.13
C ILE A 57 4.64 1.53 -36.22
N GLU A 58 3.95 2.55 -36.74
CA GLU A 58 2.96 3.30 -35.94
C GLU A 58 1.78 2.43 -35.51
N LEU A 59 1.29 1.54 -36.39
CA LEU A 59 0.26 0.57 -36.03
C LEU A 59 0.73 -0.38 -34.93
N ASN A 60 1.96 -0.88 -35.02
CA ASN A 60 2.57 -1.74 -34.02
C ASN A 60 2.66 -1.05 -32.66
N LYS A 61 3.09 0.22 -32.63
CA LYS A 61 3.12 1.04 -31.41
C LYS A 61 1.71 1.24 -30.84
N LYS A 62 0.72 1.56 -31.69
CA LYS A 62 -0.70 1.69 -31.28
C LYS A 62 -1.22 0.39 -30.66
N THR A 63 -0.88 -0.74 -31.27
CA THR A 63 -1.25 -2.09 -30.80
C THR A 63 -0.69 -2.38 -29.41
N ILE A 64 0.62 -2.15 -29.23
CA ILE A 64 1.29 -2.37 -27.94
C ILE A 64 0.68 -1.48 -26.87
N ARG A 65 0.47 -0.18 -27.15
CA ARG A 65 -0.20 0.74 -26.21
C ARG A 65 -1.60 0.27 -25.84
N GLY A 66 -2.42 -0.11 -26.83
CA GLY A 66 -3.78 -0.58 -26.58
C GLY A 66 -3.83 -1.84 -25.69
N ILE A 67 -2.86 -2.74 -25.83
CA ILE A 67 -2.73 -3.90 -24.95
C ILE A 67 -2.29 -3.48 -23.55
N LEU A 68 -1.27 -2.63 -23.44
CA LEU A 68 -0.75 -2.17 -22.16
C LEU A 68 -1.77 -1.33 -21.37
N ASP A 69 -2.53 -0.46 -22.04
CA ASP A 69 -3.59 0.32 -21.40
C ASP A 69 -4.65 -0.59 -20.78
N ARG A 70 -5.02 -1.68 -21.45
CA ARG A 70 -5.96 -2.69 -20.92
C ARG A 70 -5.36 -3.50 -19.77
N VAL A 71 -4.04 -3.70 -19.76
CA VAL A 71 -3.31 -4.39 -18.68
C VAL A 71 -3.12 -3.48 -17.46
N ILE A 72 -3.01 -2.17 -17.65
CA ILE A 72 -2.82 -1.16 -16.60
C ILE A 72 -4.17 -0.71 -15.99
N GLN A 73 -5.22 -0.63 -16.80
CA GLN A 73 -6.56 -0.20 -16.35
C GLN A 73 -7.22 -1.01 -15.21
N PRO A 74 -6.95 -2.31 -14.93
CA PRO A 74 -7.52 -2.95 -13.74
C PRO A 74 -7.05 -2.34 -12.41
N MET A 75 -5.98 -1.52 -12.38
CA MET A 75 -5.48 -0.88 -11.14
C MET A 75 -6.19 0.43 -10.77
N ASN A 76 -6.93 1.06 -11.68
CA ASN A 76 -7.61 2.35 -11.43
C ASN A 76 -9.14 2.22 -11.45
N LYS A 77 -9.69 1.11 -10.95
CA LYS A 77 -11.09 1.14 -10.49
C LYS A 77 -11.12 1.96 -9.21
N ILE A 78 -11.45 3.25 -9.32
CA ILE A 78 -11.95 4.02 -8.18
C ILE A 78 -13.23 3.32 -7.75
N VAL A 79 -13.14 2.46 -6.75
CA VAL A 79 -14.30 1.83 -6.12
C VAL A 79 -14.97 2.94 -5.32
N VAL A 80 -15.89 3.66 -5.96
CA VAL A 80 -16.83 4.51 -5.25
C VAL A 80 -17.84 3.56 -4.63
N GLU A 81 -17.79 3.41 -3.32
CA GLU A 81 -18.81 2.66 -2.58
C GLU A 81 -20.18 3.27 -2.85
N SER A 82 -21.18 2.42 -3.09
CA SER A 82 -22.57 2.88 -3.11
C SER A 82 -22.91 3.48 -1.74
N SER A 83 -23.85 4.44 -1.71
CA SER A 83 -24.38 4.96 -0.45
C SER A 83 -24.89 3.84 0.47
N GLU A 84 -25.38 2.75 -0.11
CA GLU A 84 -25.85 1.57 0.61
C GLU A 84 -24.70 0.80 1.25
N ASP A 85 -23.62 0.51 0.49
CA ASP A 85 -22.43 -0.18 0.98
C ASP A 85 -21.75 0.58 2.13
N ARG A 86 -21.69 1.91 2.02
CA ARG A 86 -21.15 2.77 3.07
C ARG A 86 -21.94 2.63 4.37
N SER A 87 -23.27 2.62 4.30
CA SER A 87 -24.14 2.50 5.47
C SER A 87 -24.01 1.14 6.17
N VAL A 88 -23.88 0.05 5.39
CA VAL A 88 -23.68 -1.30 5.92
C VAL A 88 -22.34 -1.41 6.63
N ARG A 89 -21.28 -0.83 6.05
CA ARG A 89 -19.95 -0.79 6.70
C ARG A 89 -20.01 -0.01 8.01
N GLU A 90 -20.57 1.19 8.00
CA GLU A 90 -20.66 2.05 9.19
C GLU A 90 -21.49 1.41 10.31
N PHE A 91 -22.56 0.70 9.97
CA PHE A 91 -23.37 -0.04 10.94
C PHE A 91 -22.57 -1.19 11.58
N ARG A 92 -21.88 -1.98 10.75
CA ARG A 92 -21.07 -3.11 11.22
C ARG A 92 -19.91 -2.66 12.09
N GLU A 93 -19.21 -1.59 11.72
CA GLU A 93 -18.14 -1.01 12.55
C GLU A 93 -18.65 -0.60 13.92
N ARG A 94 -19.81 0.08 13.98
CA ARG A 94 -20.42 0.45 15.26
C ARG A 94 -20.78 -0.76 16.08
N GLU A 95 -21.37 -1.79 15.48
CA GLU A 95 -21.70 -3.03 16.17
C GLU A 95 -20.46 -3.70 16.77
N GLU A 96 -19.37 -3.79 16.00
CA GLU A 96 -18.10 -4.34 16.48
C GLU A 96 -17.51 -3.51 17.64
N VAL A 97 -17.61 -2.18 17.57
CA VAL A 97 -17.17 -1.29 18.65
C VAL A 97 -18.03 -1.50 19.90
N TYR A 98 -19.35 -1.58 19.76
CA TYR A 98 -20.25 -1.86 20.87
C TYR A 98 -19.95 -3.21 21.51
N GLN A 99 -19.71 -4.25 20.70
CA GLN A 99 -19.31 -5.56 21.20
C GLN A 99 -17.98 -5.49 21.95
N LYS A 100 -16.98 -4.76 21.43
CA LYS A 100 -15.69 -4.58 22.12
C LYS A 100 -15.83 -3.82 23.45
N MET A 101 -16.69 -2.81 23.52
CA MET A 101 -16.90 -2.01 24.74
C MET A 101 -17.74 -2.72 25.79
N THR A 102 -18.65 -3.61 25.38
CA THR A 102 -19.57 -4.31 26.28
C THR A 102 -19.11 -5.70 26.66
N LYS A 103 -18.16 -6.28 25.91
CA LYS A 103 -17.55 -7.57 26.26
C LYS A 103 -16.77 -7.40 27.57
N LYS A 104 -17.13 -8.22 28.56
CA LYS A 104 -16.37 -8.28 29.82
C LYS A 104 -14.92 -8.67 29.50
N PRO A 105 -13.92 -8.02 30.13
CA PRO A 105 -12.54 -8.46 30.02
C PRO A 105 -12.46 -9.95 30.38
N ASP A 106 -11.72 -10.72 29.60
CA ASP A 106 -11.43 -12.10 29.98
C ASP A 106 -10.51 -12.03 31.21
N LEU A 107 -11.07 -12.29 32.39
CA LEU A 107 -10.29 -12.32 33.62
C LEU A 107 -9.38 -13.55 33.58
N PRO A 108 -8.08 -13.41 33.89
CA PRO A 108 -7.23 -14.56 34.12
C PRO A 108 -7.80 -15.40 35.27
N ASP A 109 -7.65 -16.72 35.17
CA ASP A 109 -8.10 -17.64 36.21
C ASP A 109 -7.43 -17.26 37.54
N ALA A 110 -8.24 -16.80 38.50
CA ALA A 110 -7.77 -16.33 39.79
C ALA A 110 -6.94 -17.40 40.50
N LYS A 111 -7.30 -18.67 40.30
CA LYS A 111 -6.57 -19.79 40.88
C LYS A 111 -5.13 -19.84 40.37
N LYS A 112 -4.89 -19.62 39.08
CA LYS A 112 -3.52 -19.58 38.52
C LYS A 112 -2.70 -18.35 38.92
N MET A 113 -3.35 -17.22 39.23
CA MET A 113 -2.63 -15.99 39.61
C MET A 113 -2.20 -15.97 41.08
N PHE A 114 -2.93 -16.68 41.95
CA PHE A 114 -2.70 -16.66 43.39
C PHE A 114 -2.24 -18.00 43.97
N GLU A 115 -2.16 -19.06 43.16
CA GLU A 115 -1.46 -20.29 43.55
C GLU A 115 0.03 -20.00 43.65
N GLU A 116 0.55 -20.06 44.87
CA GLU A 116 1.98 -20.14 45.10
C GLU A 116 2.51 -21.39 44.40
N PRO A 117 3.63 -21.29 43.66
CA PRO A 117 4.26 -22.47 43.10
C PRO A 117 4.59 -23.43 44.24
N VAL A 118 4.26 -24.71 44.08
CA VAL A 118 4.62 -25.76 45.03
C VAL A 118 6.13 -25.90 44.99
N VAL A 119 6.79 -25.18 45.90
CA VAL A 119 8.22 -25.33 46.19
C VAL A 119 8.27 -26.11 47.50
N ASP A 120 8.95 -27.25 47.50
CA ASP A 120 9.23 -27.96 48.75
C ASP A 120 9.92 -26.98 49.73
N ASP A 121 9.57 -27.03 51.03
CA ASP A 121 10.11 -26.21 52.13
C ASP A 121 11.60 -26.52 52.42
N ASP A 122 12.39 -26.79 51.38
CA ASP A 122 13.83 -26.95 51.46
C ASP A 122 14.52 -25.58 51.53
N VAL A 123 15.65 -25.55 52.23
CA VAL A 123 16.51 -24.37 52.37
C VAL A 123 16.89 -23.85 50.97
N ILE A 124 16.62 -22.58 50.68
CA ILE A 124 16.96 -21.95 49.40
C ILE A 124 18.48 -22.00 49.20
N THR A 125 18.97 -22.95 48.39
CA THR A 125 20.40 -23.11 48.10
C THR A 125 20.92 -22.10 47.08
N ASN A 126 20.04 -21.49 46.27
CA ASN A 126 20.40 -20.64 45.12
C ASN A 126 20.11 -19.15 45.37
N MET A 127 20.25 -18.68 46.62
CA MET A 127 19.92 -17.30 46.98
C MET A 127 20.70 -16.26 46.14
N GLU A 128 21.99 -16.50 45.91
CA GLU A 128 22.85 -15.61 45.13
C GLU A 128 22.38 -15.49 43.67
N GLU A 129 21.99 -16.61 43.06
CA GLU A 129 21.49 -16.64 41.67
C GLU A 129 20.18 -15.84 41.54
N ARG A 130 19.26 -15.98 42.50
CA ARG A 130 18.00 -15.22 42.51
C ARG A 130 18.23 -13.73 42.74
N LEU A 131 19.16 -13.36 43.62
CA LEU A 131 19.54 -11.96 43.84
C LEU A 131 20.10 -11.34 42.56
N LEU A 132 20.95 -12.08 41.83
CA LEU A 132 21.50 -11.64 40.56
C LEU A 132 20.39 -11.44 39.50
N GLN A 133 19.44 -12.37 39.42
CA GLN A 133 18.31 -12.27 38.51
C GLN A 133 17.45 -11.03 38.82
N TYR A 134 17.14 -10.77 40.09
CA TYR A 134 16.41 -9.58 40.50
C TYR A 134 17.16 -8.28 40.21
N GLN A 135 18.48 -8.26 40.41
CA GLN A 135 19.31 -7.10 40.05
C GLN A 135 19.32 -6.84 38.53
N SER A 136 19.41 -7.90 37.72
CA SER A 136 19.33 -7.79 36.26
C SER A 136 17.95 -7.34 35.78
N GLN A 137 16.87 -7.82 36.41
CA GLN A 137 15.52 -7.38 36.07
C GLN A 137 15.36 -5.88 36.36
N ARG A 138 15.81 -5.43 37.54
CA ARG A 138 15.78 -4.01 37.91
C ARG A 138 16.60 -3.12 36.98
N SER A 139 17.78 -3.56 36.53
CA SER A 139 18.59 -2.76 35.60
C SER A 139 17.93 -2.63 34.22
N LEU A 140 17.27 -3.68 33.74
CA LEU A 140 16.46 -3.62 32.51
C LEU A 140 15.25 -2.69 32.66
N ASP A 141 14.53 -2.77 33.78
CA ASP A 141 13.36 -1.93 34.02
C ASP A 141 13.74 -0.44 34.12
N ILE A 142 14.85 -0.12 34.81
CA ILE A 142 15.36 1.25 34.93
C ILE A 142 15.78 1.81 33.55
N SER A 143 16.50 1.02 32.75
CA SER A 143 16.94 1.48 31.42
C SER A 143 15.76 1.68 30.45
N ASN A 144 14.73 0.85 30.53
CA ASN A 144 13.51 1.02 29.73
C ASN A 144 12.74 2.32 30.07
N ILE A 145 12.74 2.73 31.34
CA ILE A 145 12.11 4.00 31.77
C ILE A 145 12.87 5.20 31.17
N GLU A 146 14.21 5.16 31.12
CA GLU A 146 15.02 6.23 30.53
C GLU A 146 14.80 6.37 29.01
N ILE A 147 14.65 5.26 28.29
CA ILE A 147 14.39 5.25 26.84
C ILE A 147 13.03 5.88 26.51
N GLN A 148 11.98 5.58 27.29
CA GLN A 148 10.63 6.12 27.07
C GLN A 148 10.56 7.64 27.32
N GLN A 149 11.29 8.16 28.30
CA GLN A 149 11.34 9.60 28.57
C GLN A 149 12.05 10.38 27.45
N ASN A 150 13.11 9.80 26.87
CA ASN A 150 13.84 10.42 25.76
C ASN A 150 13.05 10.42 24.45
N GLN A 151 12.32 9.34 24.13
CA GLN A 151 11.45 9.28 22.96
C GLN A 151 10.31 10.31 23.02
N HIS A 152 9.67 10.46 24.18
CA HIS A 152 8.59 11.44 24.37
C HIS A 152 9.06 12.91 24.23
N ASN A 153 10.35 13.19 24.48
CA ASN A 153 10.94 14.52 24.30
C ASN A 153 11.38 14.78 22.84
N GLN A 154 11.81 13.76 22.11
CA GLN A 154 12.17 13.91 20.68
C GLN A 154 10.94 14.15 19.80
N ASP A 155 9.83 13.44 20.05
CA ASP A 155 8.59 13.61 19.29
C ASP A 155 7.97 15.01 19.48
N LYS A 156 8.12 15.63 20.65
CA LYS A 156 7.62 16.99 20.90
C LYS A 156 8.41 18.06 20.12
N ASN A 157 9.73 17.92 20.02
CA ASN A 157 10.57 18.87 19.30
C ASN A 157 10.39 18.80 17.77
N GLN A 158 10.23 17.60 17.21
CA GLN A 158 9.98 17.45 15.77
C GLN A 158 8.63 18.03 15.35
N ASN A 159 7.58 17.80 16.15
CA ASN A 159 6.26 18.36 15.88
C ASN A 159 6.23 19.88 15.97
N GLN A 160 6.97 20.49 16.91
CA GLN A 160 7.08 21.96 17.00
C GLN A 160 7.79 22.57 15.80
N SER A 161 8.90 21.98 15.36
CA SER A 161 9.65 22.47 14.18
C SER A 161 8.83 22.40 12.89
N MET A 162 8.05 21.33 12.70
CA MET A 162 7.21 21.16 11.51
C MET A 162 6.04 22.16 11.48
N VAL A 163 5.45 22.46 12.63
CA VAL A 163 4.37 23.47 12.76
C VAL A 163 4.90 24.87 12.46
N GLU A 164 6.11 25.21 12.90
CA GLU A 164 6.73 26.51 12.65
C GLU A 164 7.09 26.71 11.17
N GLU A 165 7.59 25.67 10.50
CA GLU A 165 7.85 25.71 9.06
C GLU A 165 6.56 25.83 8.23
N MET A 166 5.49 25.18 8.66
CA MET A 166 4.18 25.26 8.02
C MET A 166 3.54 26.65 8.16
N MET A 167 3.62 27.27 9.34
CA MET A 167 3.16 28.66 9.53
C MET A 167 3.89 29.63 8.60
N LYS A 168 5.20 29.47 8.45
CA LYS A 168 5.99 30.33 7.56
C LYS A 168 5.57 30.20 6.10
N LYS A 169 5.27 28.97 5.63
CA LYS A 169 4.76 28.72 4.27
C LYS A 169 3.36 29.31 4.07
N ILE A 170 2.48 29.24 5.06
CA ILE A 170 1.14 29.84 5.01
C ILE A 170 1.27 31.36 4.84
N GLN A 171 2.12 31.99 5.66
CA GLN A 171 2.34 33.44 5.60
C GLN A 171 2.92 33.89 4.25
N GLU A 172 3.83 33.10 3.65
CA GLU A 172 4.37 33.37 2.32
C GLU A 172 3.30 33.26 1.22
N LEU A 173 2.43 32.26 1.31
CA LEU A 173 1.30 32.10 0.39
C LEU A 173 0.31 33.26 0.49
N GLU A 174 -0.02 33.70 1.71
CA GLU A 174 -0.89 34.87 1.94
C GLU A 174 -0.32 36.14 1.32
N GLN A 175 0.98 36.39 1.47
CA GLN A 175 1.66 37.53 0.84
C GLN A 175 1.62 37.46 -0.68
N ARG A 176 1.79 36.27 -1.26
CA ARG A 176 1.75 36.06 -2.70
C ARG A 176 0.34 36.26 -3.27
N VAL A 177 -0.69 35.80 -2.56
CA VAL A 177 -2.09 36.04 -2.95
C VAL A 177 -2.40 37.54 -2.89
N ALA A 178 -2.04 38.23 -1.80
CA ALA A 178 -2.25 39.67 -1.68
C ALA A 178 -1.57 40.46 -2.80
N ALA A 179 -0.33 40.10 -3.17
CA ALA A 179 0.38 40.74 -4.28
C ALA A 179 -0.28 40.49 -5.65
N LEU A 180 -0.91 39.33 -5.84
CA LEU A 180 -1.66 39.04 -7.05
C LEU A 180 -2.98 39.83 -7.09
N GLU A 181 -3.67 39.98 -5.96
CA GLU A 181 -4.89 40.79 -5.86
C GLU A 181 -4.63 42.28 -6.12
N THR A 182 -3.47 42.81 -5.70
CA THR A 182 -3.10 44.21 -6.01
C THR A 182 -2.75 44.46 -7.47
N ASN A 183 -2.35 43.43 -8.22
CA ASN A 183 -2.01 43.54 -9.65
C ASN A 183 -3.22 43.30 -10.58
N LEU A 184 -4.36 42.87 -10.02
CA LEU A 184 -5.60 42.56 -10.74
C LEU A 184 -6.66 43.67 -10.63
N ASN A 185 -6.40 44.73 -9.84
CA ASN A 185 -7.16 45.99 -9.81
C ASN A 185 -6.39 47.10 -10.53
#